data_AF-A0A345WV04-F1
#
_entry.id   AF-A0A345WV04-F1
#
_cell.length_a   1.000
_cell.length_b   1.000
_cell.length_c   1.000
_cell.angle_alpha   90.00
_cell.angle_beta   90.00
_cell.angle_gamma   90.00
#
_symmetry.space_group_name_H-M   'P 1'
#
loop_
_entity.id
_entity.type
_entity.pdbx_description
1 polymer ?
#
loop_
_entity_poly.entity_id
_entity_poly.type
_entity_poly.pdbx_seq_one_letter_code
_entity_poly.pdbx_strand_id
1 'polypeptide(L)'
;MAIGVKDSTEDLKAYFAEAESWDRERFVAANRSKRLAWTVAAVASGLAVCGIGAVAALAPFKTVVPYVVTVDRSTGATEVTQQLRGDKSITYDEAVRKYFLANYVRLREGWIPQAREENFRAILALSSADEQRKWTNFFKKDNPDSPQNQFTANDTVFVSIKAVTFINPQVAQVRFTKRLERDSQVTETPAIATITFEVLSKPESEAGRYANPLGLQVKSYRADVEVVGR
;
A
#
# COMPACT_ATOMS: atom_id res chain seq x y z
N MET A 1 -43.85 63.07 73.89
CA MET A 1 -44.32 61.74 74.31
C MET A 1 -43.25 60.74 73.95
N ALA A 2 -42.46 60.33 74.94
CA ALA A 2 -41.42 59.31 74.77
C ALA A 2 -42.08 57.94 74.87
N ILE A 3 -42.01 57.15 73.79
CA ILE A 3 -42.45 55.75 73.79
C ILE A 3 -41.33 54.97 74.47
N GLY A 4 -41.57 54.55 75.71
CA GLY A 4 -40.67 53.70 76.48
C GLY A 4 -40.62 52.31 75.86
N VAL A 5 -39.44 51.92 75.38
CA VAL A 5 -39.12 50.53 75.07
C VAL A 5 -38.99 49.80 76.40
N LYS A 6 -39.85 48.80 76.65
CA LYS A 6 -39.69 47.87 77.76
C LYS A 6 -38.56 46.91 77.38
N ASP A 7 -37.45 46.96 78.10
CA ASP A 7 -36.39 45.97 78.02
C ASP A 7 -36.88 44.62 78.58
N SER A 8 -37.47 43.78 77.72
CA SER A 8 -37.66 42.36 77.99
C SER A 8 -36.38 41.63 77.60
N THR A 9 -35.67 41.04 78.56
CA THR A 9 -34.53 40.14 78.31
C THR A 9 -34.87 38.99 77.35
N GLU A 10 -36.15 38.69 77.17
CA GLU A 10 -36.70 37.73 76.22
C GLU A 10 -36.64 38.21 74.75
N ASP A 11 -36.91 39.50 74.50
CA ASP A 11 -36.85 40.09 73.15
C ASP A 11 -35.41 40.20 72.64
N LEU A 12 -34.48 40.55 73.53
CA LEU A 12 -33.05 40.54 73.21
C LEU A 12 -32.55 39.12 72.91
N LYS A 13 -33.00 38.11 73.68
CA LYS A 13 -32.66 36.71 73.41
C LYS A 13 -33.23 36.22 72.08
N ALA A 14 -34.46 36.60 71.75
CA ALA A 14 -35.07 36.28 70.47
C ALA A 14 -34.30 36.94 69.30
N TYR A 15 -33.90 38.20 69.44
CA TYR A 15 -33.08 38.90 68.45
C TYR A 15 -31.71 38.27 68.24
N PHE A 16 -31.01 37.88 69.32
CA PHE A 16 -29.71 37.20 69.21
C PHE A 16 -29.84 35.78 68.64
N ALA A 17 -30.92 35.06 68.94
CA ALA A 17 -31.20 33.75 68.36
C ALA A 17 -31.50 33.85 66.85
N GLU A 18 -32.21 34.89 66.43
CA GLU A 18 -32.49 35.19 65.02
C GLU A 18 -31.22 35.64 64.26
N ALA A 19 -30.34 36.41 64.90
CA ALA A 19 -29.05 36.75 64.32
C ALA A 19 -28.15 35.52 64.13
N GLU A 20 -28.16 34.59 65.09
CA GLU A 20 -27.41 33.32 64.99
C GLU A 20 -27.99 32.39 63.92
N SER A 21 -29.31 32.36 63.75
CA SER A 21 -29.97 31.57 62.70
C SER A 21 -29.61 32.10 61.31
N TRP A 22 -29.57 33.41 61.12
CA TRP A 22 -29.19 34.05 59.86
C TRP A 22 -27.73 33.78 59.46
N ASP A 23 -26.80 33.85 60.41
CA ASP A 23 -25.40 33.50 60.16
C ASP A 23 -25.27 32.00 59.82
N ARG A 24 -25.99 31.13 60.54
CA ARG A 24 -26.00 29.68 60.28
C ARG A 24 -26.56 29.37 58.89
N GLU A 25 -27.63 30.02 58.48
CA GLU A 25 -28.20 29.88 57.13
C GLU A 25 -27.22 30.34 56.04
N ARG A 26 -26.52 31.46 56.25
CA ARG A 26 -25.47 31.92 55.33
C ARG A 26 -24.32 30.95 55.21
N PHE A 27 -23.85 30.37 56.32
CA PHE A 27 -22.79 29.36 56.31
C PHE A 27 -23.23 28.08 55.58
N VAL A 28 -24.46 27.61 55.82
CA VAL A 28 -25.01 26.41 55.16
C VAL A 28 -25.21 26.65 53.67
N ALA A 29 -25.76 27.80 53.27
CA ALA A 29 -25.93 28.19 51.87
C ALA A 29 -24.58 28.32 51.15
N ALA A 30 -23.58 28.93 51.79
CA ALA A 30 -22.23 29.06 51.24
C ALA A 30 -21.55 27.70 51.05
N ASN A 31 -21.67 26.77 52.00
CA ASN A 31 -21.10 25.43 51.87
C ASN A 31 -21.79 24.58 50.79
N ARG A 32 -23.12 24.71 50.65
CA ARG A 32 -23.86 24.06 49.56
C ARG A 32 -23.44 24.61 48.20
N SER A 33 -23.33 25.93 48.07
CA SER A 33 -22.85 26.59 46.84
C SER A 33 -21.44 26.16 46.47
N LYS A 34 -20.51 26.10 47.44
CA LYS A 34 -19.15 25.60 47.21
C LYS A 34 -19.16 24.15 46.69
N ARG A 35 -19.92 23.25 47.32
CA ARG A 35 -20.00 21.85 46.86
C ARG A 35 -20.55 21.76 45.44
N LEU A 36 -21.61 22.50 45.12
CA LEU A 36 -22.17 22.53 43.77
C LEU A 36 -21.15 23.09 42.76
N ALA A 37 -20.49 24.20 43.08
CA ALA A 37 -19.45 24.79 42.24
C ALA A 37 -18.30 23.81 41.97
N TRP A 38 -17.82 23.09 42.98
CA TRP A 38 -16.78 22.08 42.82
C TRP A 38 -17.25 20.87 42.00
N THR A 39 -18.51 20.42 42.16
CA THR A 39 -19.05 19.35 41.32
C THR A 39 -19.18 19.77 39.86
N VAL A 40 -19.66 20.98 39.58
CA VAL A 40 -19.77 21.51 38.22
C VAL A 40 -18.39 21.70 37.59
N ALA A 41 -17.42 22.21 38.35
CA ALA A 41 -16.04 22.36 37.89
C ALA A 41 -15.39 21.00 37.55
N ALA A 42 -15.64 19.97 38.36
CA ALA A 42 -15.14 18.61 38.12
C ALA A 42 -15.75 18.00 36.85
N VAL A 43 -17.08 18.13 36.68
CA VAL A 43 -17.79 17.63 35.50
C VAL A 43 -17.34 18.37 34.23
N ALA A 44 -17.22 19.69 34.27
CA ALA A 44 -16.74 20.50 33.16
C ALA A 44 -15.30 20.15 32.75
N SER A 45 -14.43 19.93 33.74
CA SER A 45 -13.05 19.49 33.50
C SER A 45 -13.01 18.10 32.86
N GLY A 46 -13.84 17.16 33.32
CA GLY A 46 -13.96 15.83 32.72
C GLY A 46 -14.41 15.87 31.26
N LEU A 47 -15.43 16.69 30.96
CA LEU A 47 -15.91 16.92 29.59
C LEU A 47 -14.83 17.52 28.68
N ALA A 48 -14.05 18.47 29.19
CA ALA A 48 -12.94 19.07 28.43
C ALA A 48 -11.86 18.04 28.07
N VAL A 49 -11.46 17.19 29.02
CA VAL A 49 -10.48 16.12 28.79
C VAL A 49 -11.00 15.09 27.78
N CYS A 50 -12.26 14.66 27.91
CA CYS A 50 -12.89 13.77 26.93
C CYS A 50 -12.94 14.38 25.52
N GLY A 51 -13.24 15.68 25.41
CA GLY A 51 -13.24 16.40 24.14
C GLY A 51 -11.86 16.42 23.47
N ILE A 52 -10.81 16.71 24.23
CA ILE A 52 -9.42 16.69 23.73
C ILE A 52 -9.04 15.27 23.29
N GLY A 53 -9.40 14.25 24.06
CA GLY A 53 -9.17 12.85 23.71
C GLY A 53 -9.86 12.43 22.40
N ALA A 54 -11.11 12.87 22.20
CA ALA A 54 -11.85 12.61 20.97
C ALA A 54 -11.20 13.28 19.74
N VAL A 55 -10.74 14.53 19.85
CA VAL A 55 -10.04 15.23 18.77
C VAL A 55 -8.69 14.58 18.47
N ALA A 56 -7.95 14.16 19.50
CA ALA A 56 -6.70 13.42 19.34
C ALA A 56 -6.91 12.06 18.66
N ALA A 57 -8.02 11.38 18.95
CA ALA A 57 -8.41 10.14 18.28
C ALA A 57 -8.87 10.34 16.83
N LEU A 58 -9.40 11.52 16.48
CA LEU A 58 -9.79 11.88 15.11
C LEU A 58 -8.61 12.38 14.24
N ALA A 59 -7.58 12.96 14.85
CA ALA A 59 -6.39 13.44 14.16
C ALA A 59 -5.67 12.40 13.26
N PRO A 60 -5.51 11.12 13.64
CA PRO A 60 -4.82 10.14 12.80
C PRO A 60 -5.61 9.68 11.56
N PHE A 61 -6.89 10.03 11.42
CA PHE A 61 -7.75 9.49 10.33
C PHE A 61 -7.76 10.30 9.04
N LYS A 62 -6.91 11.34 8.90
CA LYS A 62 -6.72 12.03 7.63
C LYS A 62 -5.35 11.72 7.04
N THR A 63 -5.19 10.50 6.54
CA THR A 63 -4.14 10.20 5.56
C THR A 63 -4.52 10.88 4.25
N VAL A 64 -4.06 12.12 4.07
CA VAL A 64 -4.06 12.75 2.75
C VAL A 64 -3.03 11.98 1.95
N VAL A 65 -3.46 10.99 1.16
CA VAL A 65 -2.57 10.27 0.23
C VAL A 65 -2.14 11.32 -0.79
N PRO A 66 -0.89 11.82 -0.77
CA PRO A 66 -0.48 12.82 -1.72
C PRO A 66 -0.18 12.10 -3.04
N TYR A 67 -1.11 12.17 -3.98
CA TYR A 67 -0.85 11.75 -5.36
C TYR A 67 0.05 12.80 -6.01
N VAL A 68 1.37 12.58 -5.98
CA VAL A 68 2.28 13.38 -6.79
C VAL A 68 2.27 12.77 -8.19
N VAL A 69 1.44 13.33 -9.07
CA VAL A 69 1.45 13.02 -10.51
C VAL A 69 2.56 13.86 -11.13
N THR A 70 3.75 13.29 -11.30
CA THR A 70 4.79 13.90 -12.13
C THR A 70 4.51 13.57 -13.60
N VAL A 71 4.14 14.60 -14.36
CA VAL A 71 3.96 14.48 -15.81
C VAL A 71 5.30 14.79 -16.47
N ASP A 72 6.02 13.77 -16.94
CA ASP A 72 7.12 14.00 -17.88
C ASP A 72 6.49 14.34 -19.24
N ARG A 73 6.71 15.58 -19.68
CA ARG A 73 5.97 16.23 -20.76
C ARG A 73 6.47 15.83 -22.16
N SER A 74 7.32 14.82 -22.27
CA SER A 74 7.95 14.42 -23.53
C SER A 74 7.39 13.14 -24.18
N THR A 75 6.70 12.26 -23.42
CA THR A 75 6.26 10.94 -23.95
C THR A 75 4.81 10.56 -23.71
N GLY A 76 4.03 11.32 -22.92
CA GLY A 76 2.61 11.05 -22.67
C GLY A 76 2.32 9.75 -21.90
N ALA A 77 3.34 9.04 -21.42
CA ALA A 77 3.19 7.89 -20.54
C ALA A 77 3.07 8.37 -19.08
N THR A 78 1.91 8.16 -18.47
CA THR A 78 1.74 8.36 -17.03
C THR A 78 2.45 7.24 -16.29
N GLU A 79 3.71 7.46 -15.91
CA GLU A 79 4.40 6.56 -14.98
C GLU A 79 3.90 6.86 -13.56
N VAL A 80 3.01 6.02 -13.06
CA VAL A 80 2.58 6.07 -11.65
C VAL A 80 3.74 5.53 -10.82
N THR A 81 4.69 6.39 -10.48
CA THR A 81 5.67 6.10 -9.42
C THR A 81 4.90 6.08 -8.11
N GLN A 82 4.33 4.92 -7.76
CA GLN A 82 3.84 4.64 -6.42
C GLN A 82 5.00 4.90 -5.46
N GLN A 83 4.94 6.02 -4.74
CA GLN A 83 5.90 6.28 -3.67
C GLN A 83 5.86 5.10 -2.69
N LEU A 84 7.00 4.44 -2.58
CA LEU A 84 7.32 3.27 -1.76
C LEU A 84 7.15 3.57 -0.26
N ARG A 85 5.93 3.84 0.20
CA ARG A 85 5.60 4.07 1.62
C ARG A 85 4.27 3.40 1.98
N GLY A 86 4.15 2.12 1.69
CA GLY A 86 3.33 1.19 2.48
C GLY A 86 4.18 0.58 3.59
N ASP A 87 3.57 -0.24 4.46
CA ASP A 87 4.28 -1.15 5.36
C ASP A 87 5.51 -1.72 4.63
N LYS A 88 6.71 -1.47 5.17
CA LYS A 88 7.99 -1.73 4.47
C LYS A 88 8.10 -3.20 4.04
N SER A 89 7.44 -4.10 4.77
CA SER A 89 7.37 -5.54 4.47
C SER A 89 6.55 -5.83 3.20
N ILE A 90 5.31 -5.34 3.14
CA ILE A 90 4.39 -5.53 2.00
C ILE A 90 4.99 -4.91 0.72
N THR A 91 5.66 -3.76 0.86
CA THR A 91 6.30 -3.06 -0.26
C THR A 91 7.51 -3.82 -0.80
N TYR A 92 8.31 -4.45 0.08
CA TYR A 92 9.46 -5.26 -0.33
C TYR A 92 9.01 -6.51 -1.09
N ASP A 93 8.05 -7.27 -0.54
CA ASP A 93 7.54 -8.48 -1.20
C ASP A 93 6.87 -8.16 -2.55
N GLU A 94 6.20 -7.01 -2.67
CA GLU A 94 5.69 -6.54 -3.95
C GLU A 94 6.82 -6.21 -4.94
N ALA A 95 7.83 -5.44 -4.53
CA ALA A 95 8.96 -5.06 -5.38
C ALA A 95 9.72 -6.29 -5.89
N VAL A 96 9.96 -7.28 -5.03
CA VAL A 96 10.63 -8.53 -5.42
C VAL A 96 9.77 -9.32 -6.40
N ARG A 97 8.45 -9.44 -6.17
CA ARG A 97 7.54 -10.08 -7.16
C ARG A 97 7.56 -9.35 -8.50
N LYS A 98 7.51 -8.01 -8.51
CA LYS A 98 7.63 -7.21 -9.75
C LYS A 98 8.93 -7.51 -10.47
N TYR A 99 10.05 -7.62 -9.75
CA TYR A 99 11.34 -7.99 -10.33
C TYR A 99 11.30 -9.36 -10.99
N PHE A 100 10.78 -10.40 -10.32
CA PHE A 100 10.71 -11.75 -10.90
C PHE A 100 9.82 -11.80 -12.15
N LEU A 101 8.67 -11.13 -12.13
CA LEU A 101 7.76 -11.08 -13.27
C LEU A 101 8.36 -10.29 -14.44
N ALA A 102 9.02 -9.15 -14.16
CA ALA A 102 9.76 -8.39 -15.15
C ALA A 102 10.90 -9.23 -15.77
N ASN A 103 11.67 -9.94 -14.94
CA ASN A 103 12.75 -10.80 -15.39
C ASN A 103 12.24 -11.97 -16.23
N TYR A 104 11.13 -12.60 -15.81
CA TYR A 104 10.48 -13.66 -16.57
C TYR A 104 10.10 -13.19 -17.99
N VAL A 105 9.51 -12.00 -18.11
CA VAL A 105 9.19 -11.40 -19.41
C VAL A 105 10.45 -11.12 -20.23
N ARG A 106 11.52 -10.58 -19.63
CA ARG A 106 12.79 -10.35 -20.34
C ARG A 106 13.39 -11.63 -20.90
N LEU A 107 13.43 -12.70 -20.11
CA LEU A 107 14.03 -13.97 -20.50
C LEU A 107 13.17 -14.72 -21.52
N ARG A 108 11.84 -14.61 -21.44
CA ARG A 108 10.90 -15.31 -22.32
C ARG A 108 10.74 -14.63 -23.68
N GLU A 109 10.68 -13.30 -23.67
CA GLU A 109 10.39 -12.49 -24.86
C GLU A 109 11.66 -11.93 -25.51
N GLY A 110 12.80 -12.00 -24.82
CA GLY A 110 14.09 -11.61 -25.33
C GLY A 110 14.79 -12.75 -26.07
N TRP A 111 15.72 -12.38 -26.95
CA TRP A 111 16.49 -13.32 -27.73
C TRP A 111 17.94 -12.87 -27.81
N ILE A 112 18.84 -13.66 -27.23
CA ILE A 112 20.28 -13.52 -27.37
C ILE A 112 20.79 -14.93 -27.72
N PRO A 113 21.30 -15.17 -28.95
CA PRO A 113 21.67 -16.51 -29.39
C PRO A 113 22.60 -17.26 -28.43
N GLN A 114 23.53 -16.54 -27.80
CA GLN A 114 24.52 -17.06 -26.86
C GLN A 114 23.90 -17.46 -25.50
N ALA A 115 22.86 -16.75 -25.06
CA ALA A 115 22.17 -17.00 -23.78
C ALA A 115 20.94 -17.91 -23.92
N ARG A 116 20.67 -18.43 -25.13
CA ARG A 116 19.49 -19.23 -25.46
C ARG A 116 19.19 -20.33 -24.44
N GLU A 117 20.20 -21.15 -24.13
CA GLU A 117 20.02 -22.32 -23.26
C GLU A 117 19.79 -21.91 -21.81
N GLU A 118 20.50 -20.89 -21.34
CA GLU A 118 20.33 -20.34 -20.00
C GLU A 118 18.94 -19.74 -19.80
N ASN A 119 18.49 -18.90 -20.75
CA ASN A 119 17.16 -18.31 -20.73
C ASN A 119 16.08 -19.40 -20.75
N PHE A 120 16.24 -20.44 -21.59
CA PHE A 120 15.31 -21.55 -21.65
C PHE A 120 15.18 -22.26 -20.29
N ARG A 121 16.30 -22.59 -19.65
CA ARG A 121 16.31 -23.25 -18.32
C ARG A 121 15.72 -22.34 -17.23
N ALA A 122 16.03 -21.05 -17.26
CA ALA A 122 15.51 -20.08 -16.29
C ALA A 122 13.97 -19.96 -16.38
N ILE A 123 13.41 -19.95 -17.59
CA ILE A 123 11.95 -19.97 -17.78
C ILE A 123 11.34 -21.25 -17.22
N LEU A 124 11.97 -22.41 -17.44
CA LEU A 124 11.47 -23.66 -16.86
C LEU A 124 11.49 -23.63 -15.32
N ALA A 125 12.56 -23.11 -14.71
CA ALA A 125 12.70 -23.03 -13.26
C ALA A 125 11.65 -22.12 -12.58
N LEU A 126 11.16 -21.11 -13.30
CA LEU A 126 10.13 -20.18 -12.83
C LEU A 126 8.70 -20.56 -13.28
N SER A 127 8.53 -21.68 -13.98
CA SER A 127 7.23 -22.09 -14.54
C SER A 127 6.69 -23.34 -13.85
N SER A 128 5.38 -23.42 -13.69
CA SER A 128 4.68 -24.65 -13.29
C SER A 128 4.84 -25.74 -14.35
N ALA A 129 4.61 -27.01 -13.98
CA ALA A 129 4.76 -28.14 -14.90
C ALA A 129 3.93 -28.01 -16.20
N ASP A 130 2.74 -27.40 -16.11
CA ASP A 130 1.89 -27.19 -17.29
C ASP A 130 2.46 -26.13 -18.22
N GLU A 131 2.93 -25.02 -17.65
CA GLU A 131 3.55 -23.94 -18.41
C GLU A 131 4.92 -24.35 -18.99
N GLN A 132 5.68 -25.18 -18.27
CA GLN A 132 6.91 -25.80 -18.78
C GLN A 132 6.66 -26.62 -20.05
N ARG A 133 5.60 -27.43 -20.08
CA ARG A 133 5.24 -28.23 -21.27
C ARG A 133 4.86 -27.33 -22.46
N LYS A 134 4.06 -26.29 -22.20
CA LYS A 134 3.69 -25.29 -23.23
C LYS A 134 4.92 -24.59 -23.79
N TRP A 135 5.80 -24.10 -22.92
CA TRP A 135 7.03 -23.41 -23.33
C TRP A 135 7.97 -24.32 -24.10
N THR A 136 8.18 -25.56 -23.62
CA THR A 136 9.03 -26.54 -24.30
C THR A 136 8.51 -26.84 -25.70
N ASN A 137 7.20 -27.06 -25.86
CA ASN A 137 6.61 -27.31 -27.17
C ASN A 137 6.70 -26.09 -28.09
N PHE A 138 6.46 -24.88 -27.58
CA PHE A 138 6.60 -23.65 -28.36
C PHE A 138 8.05 -23.43 -28.83
N PHE A 139 9.03 -23.74 -27.97
CA PHE A 139 10.44 -23.46 -28.25
C PHE A 139 11.12 -24.46 -29.19
N LYS A 140 10.50 -25.62 -29.47
CA LYS A 140 11.09 -26.65 -30.35
C LYS A 140 11.40 -26.10 -31.74
N LYS A 141 12.39 -26.71 -32.41
CA LYS A 141 12.77 -26.36 -33.78
C LYS A 141 11.74 -26.78 -34.83
N ASP A 142 10.82 -27.68 -34.51
CA ASP A 142 9.73 -28.07 -35.42
C ASP A 142 8.62 -27.01 -35.51
N ASN A 143 8.52 -26.11 -34.52
CA ASN A 143 7.59 -25.00 -34.52
C ASN A 143 8.12 -23.84 -35.38
N PRO A 144 7.45 -23.46 -36.49
CA PRO A 144 7.86 -22.32 -37.32
C PRO A 144 7.91 -20.99 -36.55
N ASP A 145 7.07 -20.85 -35.52
CA ASP A 145 7.00 -19.64 -34.69
C ASP A 145 8.04 -19.61 -33.56
N SER A 146 8.87 -20.66 -33.44
CA SER A 146 9.93 -20.70 -32.43
C SER A 146 10.96 -19.59 -32.69
N PRO A 147 11.42 -18.88 -31.64
CA PRO A 147 12.53 -17.93 -31.76
C PRO A 147 13.78 -18.54 -32.41
N GLN A 148 13.97 -19.86 -32.27
CA GLN A 148 15.09 -20.57 -32.89
C GLN A 148 15.04 -20.60 -34.43
N ASN A 149 13.86 -20.41 -35.00
CA ASN A 149 13.62 -20.41 -36.45
C ASN A 149 13.37 -18.99 -36.98
N GLN A 150 12.81 -18.11 -36.16
CA GLN A 150 12.50 -16.73 -36.51
C GLN A 150 13.75 -15.81 -36.53
N PHE A 151 14.76 -16.16 -35.73
CA PHE A 151 15.97 -15.35 -35.54
C PHE A 151 17.23 -16.10 -35.98
N THR A 152 18.14 -15.34 -36.57
CA THR A 152 19.47 -15.81 -36.97
C THR A 152 20.50 -15.64 -35.85
N ALA A 153 21.76 -15.99 -36.11
CA ALA A 153 22.86 -15.84 -35.15
C ALA A 153 23.25 -14.38 -34.87
N ASN A 154 22.85 -13.44 -35.72
CA ASN A 154 23.14 -12.01 -35.58
C ASN A 154 21.95 -11.21 -35.03
N ASP A 155 20.76 -11.81 -35.00
CA ASP A 155 19.57 -11.14 -34.50
C ASP A 155 19.55 -11.14 -32.98
N THR A 156 19.20 -9.99 -32.39
CA THR A 156 19.03 -9.85 -30.95
C THR A 156 17.71 -9.14 -30.64
N VAL A 157 16.98 -9.63 -29.64
CA VAL A 157 15.76 -8.99 -29.13
C VAL A 157 15.98 -8.60 -27.68
N PHE A 158 16.03 -7.30 -27.42
CA PHE A 158 16.06 -6.74 -26.07
C PHE A 158 14.64 -6.40 -25.61
N VAL A 159 14.39 -6.59 -24.31
CA VAL A 159 13.09 -6.34 -23.70
C VAL A 159 13.21 -5.25 -22.64
N SER A 160 12.58 -4.11 -22.92
CA SER A 160 12.52 -2.98 -21.99
C SER A 160 11.18 -2.97 -21.28
N ILE A 161 11.19 -3.20 -19.96
CA ILE A 161 9.99 -3.22 -19.13
C ILE A 161 9.57 -1.79 -18.85
N LYS A 162 8.32 -1.43 -19.19
CA LYS A 162 7.72 -0.11 -18.91
C LYS A 162 7.02 -0.09 -17.57
N ALA A 163 6.21 -1.11 -17.28
CA ALA A 163 5.44 -1.16 -16.05
C ALA A 163 5.08 -2.59 -15.68
N VAL A 164 4.98 -2.86 -14.38
CA VAL A 164 4.42 -4.11 -13.83
C VAL A 164 3.29 -3.73 -12.88
N THR A 165 2.08 -4.20 -13.17
CA THR A 165 0.86 -3.88 -12.43
C THR A 165 0.18 -5.17 -11.99
N PHE A 166 -0.15 -5.28 -10.70
CA PHE A 166 -0.95 -6.40 -10.21
C PHE A 166 -2.43 -6.11 -10.45
N ILE A 167 -3.10 -6.98 -11.21
CA ILE A 167 -4.56 -6.95 -11.37
C ILE A 167 -5.21 -7.49 -10.10
N ASN A 168 -4.62 -8.55 -9.54
CA ASN A 168 -4.96 -9.14 -8.24
C ASN A 168 -3.69 -9.82 -7.66
N PRO A 169 -3.74 -10.44 -6.46
CA PRO A 169 -2.56 -11.02 -5.83
C PRO A 169 -1.83 -12.12 -6.63
N GLN A 170 -2.50 -12.75 -7.61
CA GLN A 170 -1.99 -13.88 -8.40
C GLN A 170 -1.90 -13.57 -9.90
N VAL A 171 -2.37 -12.40 -10.33
CA VAL A 171 -2.39 -12.01 -11.75
C VAL A 171 -1.74 -10.64 -11.90
N ALA A 172 -0.73 -10.58 -12.75
CA ALA A 172 -0.02 -9.36 -13.09
C ALA A 172 -0.07 -9.09 -14.59
N GLN A 173 -0.01 -7.81 -14.92
CA GLN A 173 0.16 -7.30 -16.26
C GLN A 173 1.54 -6.63 -16.35
N VAL A 174 2.28 -6.94 -17.40
CA VAL A 174 3.61 -6.37 -17.67
C VAL A 174 3.57 -5.68 -19.03
N ARG A 175 3.77 -4.36 -19.05
CA ARG A 175 3.93 -3.60 -20.29
C ARG A 175 5.40 -3.49 -20.62
N PHE A 176 5.76 -3.74 -21.87
CA PHE A 176 7.15 -3.73 -22.32
C PHE A 176 7.27 -3.36 -23.79
N THR A 177 8.49 -3.04 -24.23
CA THR A 177 8.85 -2.90 -25.65
C THR A 177 9.84 -3.98 -26.01
N LYS A 178 9.60 -4.68 -27.13
CA LYS A 178 10.59 -5.54 -27.78
C LYS A 178 11.38 -4.69 -28.76
N ARG A 179 12.70 -4.64 -28.60
CA ARG A 179 13.63 -3.98 -29.51
C ARG A 179 14.40 -5.05 -30.27
N LEU A 180 14.02 -5.29 -31.52
CA LEU A 180 14.71 -6.19 -32.43
C LEU A 180 15.82 -5.42 -33.14
N GLU A 181 17.05 -5.89 -32.97
CA GLU A 181 18.22 -5.44 -33.70
C GLU A 181 18.61 -6.54 -34.71
N ARG A 182 18.49 -6.21 -35.98
CA ARG A 182 18.81 -7.09 -37.12
C ARG A 182 19.68 -6.30 -38.08
N ASP A 183 20.93 -6.72 -38.21
CA ASP A 183 21.96 -6.00 -38.97
C ASP A 183 22.07 -4.52 -38.57
N SER A 184 21.66 -3.60 -39.44
CA SER A 184 21.61 -2.15 -39.16
C SER A 184 20.19 -1.62 -38.92
N GLN A 185 19.18 -2.50 -38.86
CA GLN A 185 17.79 -2.13 -38.62
C GLN A 185 17.42 -2.38 -37.16
N VAL A 186 16.73 -1.40 -36.58
CA VAL A 186 16.15 -1.49 -35.24
C VAL A 186 14.65 -1.31 -35.34
N THR A 187 13.89 -2.27 -34.84
CA THR A 187 12.42 -2.22 -34.77
C THR A 187 11.96 -2.32 -33.33
N GLU A 188 11.11 -1.38 -32.90
CA GLU A 188 10.52 -1.38 -31.57
C GLU A 188 9.03 -1.70 -31.62
N THR A 189 8.64 -2.75 -30.91
CA THR A 189 7.26 -3.25 -30.87
C THR A 189 6.75 -3.21 -29.44
N PRO A 190 5.77 -2.35 -29.10
CA PRO A 190 5.15 -2.35 -27.79
C PRO A 190 4.29 -3.61 -27.60
N ALA A 191 4.32 -4.18 -26.41
CA ALA A 191 3.59 -5.39 -26.06
C ALA A 191 3.18 -5.39 -24.59
N ILE A 192 2.18 -6.22 -24.31
CA ILE A 192 1.64 -6.42 -22.97
C ILE A 192 1.53 -7.90 -22.67
N ALA A 193 2.03 -8.31 -21.51
CA ALA A 193 1.93 -9.69 -21.03
C ALA A 193 0.97 -9.77 -19.84
N THR A 194 0.12 -10.78 -19.84
CA THR A 194 -0.72 -11.17 -18.70
C THR A 194 -0.17 -12.46 -18.12
N ILE A 195 0.14 -12.44 -16.83
CA ILE A 195 0.85 -13.51 -16.13
C ILE A 195 0.04 -13.92 -14.92
N THR A 196 -0.38 -15.18 -14.88
CA THR A 196 -0.92 -15.80 -13.65
C THR A 196 0.22 -16.54 -12.97
N PHE A 197 0.42 -16.26 -11.69
CA PHE A 197 1.51 -16.83 -10.91
C PHE A 197 1.05 -17.20 -9.50
N GLU A 198 1.82 -18.07 -8.86
CA GLU A 198 1.71 -18.36 -7.43
C GLU A 198 3.09 -18.33 -6.79
N VAL A 199 3.12 -18.22 -5.46
CA VAL A 199 4.34 -18.33 -4.67
C VAL A 199 4.20 -19.56 -3.80
N LEU A 200 4.98 -20.60 -4.09
CA LEU A 200 5.04 -21.83 -3.31
C LEU A 200 6.05 -21.69 -2.17
N SER A 201 6.13 -22.71 -1.31
CA SER A 201 7.19 -22.82 -0.31
C SER A 201 8.57 -22.73 -0.94
N LYS A 202 9.48 -22.00 -0.28
CA LYS A 202 10.84 -21.75 -0.76
C LYS A 202 11.58 -23.08 -0.99
N PRO A 203 12.38 -23.21 -2.07
CA PRO A 203 13.19 -24.40 -2.29
C PRO A 203 14.13 -24.70 -1.11
N GLU A 204 14.24 -25.98 -0.76
CA GLU A 204 15.12 -26.43 0.32
C GLU A 204 16.59 -26.50 -0.10
N SER A 205 16.86 -26.76 -1.38
CA SER A 205 18.22 -26.85 -1.93
C SER A 205 18.79 -25.48 -2.31
N GLU A 206 20.08 -25.27 -2.08
CA GLU A 206 20.79 -24.03 -2.44
C GLU A 206 20.75 -23.77 -3.95
N ALA A 207 20.93 -24.82 -4.77
CA ALA A 207 20.80 -24.71 -6.23
C ALA A 207 19.38 -24.26 -6.65
N GLY A 208 18.34 -24.78 -5.98
CA GLY A 208 16.96 -24.35 -6.21
C GLY A 208 16.72 -22.90 -5.78
N ARG A 209 17.36 -22.45 -4.70
CA ARG A 209 17.28 -21.06 -4.23
C ARG A 209 17.97 -20.07 -5.17
N TYR A 210 19.10 -20.43 -5.78
CA TYR A 210 19.72 -19.59 -6.78
C TYR A 210 18.86 -19.42 -8.04
N ALA A 211 18.12 -20.47 -8.42
CA ALA A 211 17.22 -20.42 -9.56
C ALA A 211 15.90 -19.70 -9.25
N ASN A 212 15.33 -19.92 -8.06
CA ASN A 212 14.02 -19.41 -7.67
C ASN A 212 13.92 -19.21 -6.14
N PRO A 213 14.49 -18.14 -5.58
CA PRO A 213 14.59 -17.96 -4.13
C PRO A 213 13.23 -17.75 -3.44
N LEU A 214 12.20 -17.36 -4.19
CA LEU A 214 10.84 -17.17 -3.68
C LEU A 214 9.95 -18.40 -3.84
N GLY A 215 10.30 -19.36 -4.71
CA GLY A 215 9.34 -20.38 -5.15
C GLY A 215 8.22 -19.80 -6.03
N LEU A 216 8.47 -18.70 -6.74
CA LEU A 216 7.50 -18.11 -7.66
C LEU A 216 7.31 -19.03 -8.87
N GLN A 217 6.08 -19.42 -9.16
CA GLN A 217 5.73 -20.24 -10.31
C GLN A 217 4.71 -19.55 -11.21
N VAL A 218 5.06 -19.40 -12.48
CA VAL A 218 4.14 -18.95 -13.53
C VAL A 218 3.25 -20.12 -13.95
N LYS A 219 1.94 -19.94 -13.81
CA LYS A 219 0.90 -20.93 -14.21
C LYS A 219 0.43 -20.74 -15.64
N SER A 220 0.31 -19.49 -16.06
CA SER A 220 -0.10 -19.15 -17.41
C SER A 220 0.54 -17.85 -17.84
N TYR A 221 0.97 -17.82 -19.10
CA TYR A 221 1.55 -16.65 -19.72
C TYR A 221 0.91 -16.39 -21.07
N ARG A 222 0.59 -15.13 -21.35
CA ARG A 222 0.15 -14.67 -22.68
C ARG A 222 0.72 -13.28 -22.93
N ALA A 223 1.29 -13.06 -24.11
CA ALA A 223 1.74 -11.75 -24.54
C ALA A 223 1.04 -11.35 -25.85
N ASP A 224 0.67 -10.08 -25.95
CA ASP A 224 -0.01 -9.50 -27.09
C ASP A 224 0.69 -8.21 -27.51
N VAL A 225 0.80 -7.98 -28.82
CA VAL A 225 1.33 -6.71 -29.35
C VAL A 225 0.29 -5.61 -29.14
N GLU A 226 0.75 -4.46 -28.66
CA GLU A 226 -0.11 -3.29 -28.54
C GLU A 226 -0.26 -2.65 -29.92
N VAL A 227 -1.48 -2.68 -30.47
CA VAL A 227 -1.79 -1.94 -31.69
C VAL A 227 -1.85 -0.46 -31.32
N VAL A 228 -0.85 0.31 -31.74
CA VAL A 228 -0.89 1.77 -31.64
C VAL A 228 -1.97 2.24 -32.61
N GLY A 229 -3.13 2.62 -32.08
CA GLY A 229 -4.20 3.23 -32.87
C GLY A 229 -3.67 4.49 -33.54
N ARG A 230 -3.80 4.56 -34.87
CA ARG A 230 -3.60 5.78 -35.64
C ARG A 230 -4.70 6.79 -35.35
#